data_AF-U5EXU6-F1
#
_entry.id   AF-U5EXU6-F1
#
_cell.length_a   1.000
_cell.length_b   1.000
_cell.length_c   1.000
_cell.angle_alpha   90.00
_cell.angle_beta   90.00
_cell.angle_gamma   90.00
#
_symmetry.space_group_name_H-M   'P 1'
#
loop_
_entity.id
_entity.type
_entity.pdbx_description
1 polymer ?
#
loop_
_entity_poly.entity_id
_entity_poly.type
_entity_poly.pdbx_seq_one_letter_code
_entity_poly.pdbx_strand_id
1 'polypeptide(L)'
;MEFAELIPTPKLDNVVLRSQLNDYHIDGTLCITGHHLILSTRKEGERELLLLHQNIDIVERKPNIVNNILEGGSIILKCKDLRIITLKISSPQEYFNISNSIEQLSNLEDIKLLYPFFYIPMYNILEDGYTIYQPEIEYSKLLASDEWRVSHVNKDYSVCATYGAVQIVNKSISDEQIIHSASFRDGGRFPVLSYRHDNGAIMMRSSQPMGPNAKRCRADEAILNTVLGKSRKGFIIDTWGKSKTTQSETEQHYSQWKKVTRPLGNLSSISNLLDSFVKLIDACNDTSCSSDKWLSRLENSNWLAFVQNALNASCIVAQCLDQEGSPVLVHGGKGLDTTLIVTSLVQIILKPDCRTLRGLQALIEREWLQGGYPFTTRHKHSCYTPSNQRRKSSSATFVLFLDCVFQLYSQFPCSFEFDTNLLITLFEHSYFSQYGTFLGDCEKERVQMKVFKRTTSLWSHLNRPEIIKTFLNPMYEPNPAIIWPSVAPVSLVLWSDLYLRWVLDQTQQRNMQQQIYDLINHEKELRSKTLKLRKQLLDLQKEYQELVKLENDENDNNNVGSSGDVDDDD
;
A
#
# COMPACT_ATOMS: atom_id res chain seq x y z
N MET A 1 -14.14 -19.03 -26.00
CA MET A 1 -13.93 -18.61 -27.40
C MET A 1 -13.15 -17.29 -27.49
N GLU A 2 -13.28 -16.36 -26.53
CA GLU A 2 -12.68 -15.01 -26.60
C GLU A 2 -11.14 -14.93 -26.78
N PHE A 3 -10.35 -15.89 -26.26
CA PHE A 3 -8.88 -15.86 -26.35
C PHE A 3 -8.29 -16.89 -27.33
N ALA A 4 -9.12 -17.74 -27.94
CA ALA A 4 -8.62 -18.88 -28.71
C ALA A 4 -7.80 -18.45 -29.93
N GLU A 5 -8.22 -17.35 -30.58
CA GLU A 5 -7.53 -16.79 -31.75
C GLU A 5 -6.16 -16.19 -31.40
N LEU A 6 -5.95 -15.80 -30.14
CA LEU A 6 -4.69 -15.24 -29.65
C LEU A 6 -3.69 -16.32 -29.23
N ILE A 7 -4.10 -17.60 -29.21
CA ILE A 7 -3.29 -18.72 -28.70
C ILE A 7 -3.21 -19.83 -29.76
N PRO A 8 -2.48 -19.61 -30.87
CA PRO A 8 -2.23 -20.65 -31.88
C PRO A 8 -1.53 -21.88 -31.31
N THR A 9 -0.67 -21.70 -30.31
CA THR A 9 0.03 -22.78 -29.60
C THR A 9 -0.33 -22.76 -28.12
N PRO A 10 -1.35 -23.55 -27.69
CA PRO A 10 -1.77 -23.58 -26.30
C PRO A 10 -0.84 -24.40 -25.41
N LYS A 11 -0.12 -25.36 -25.97
CA LYS A 11 0.77 -26.28 -25.24
C LYS A 11 2.02 -26.57 -26.07
N LEU A 12 3.20 -26.50 -25.44
CA LEU A 12 4.47 -26.86 -26.03
C LEU A 12 5.35 -27.62 -25.04
N ASP A 13 5.78 -28.82 -25.40
CA ASP A 13 6.77 -29.61 -24.65
C ASP A 13 8.21 -29.12 -24.91
N ASN A 14 9.13 -29.46 -23.99
CA ASN A 14 10.56 -29.19 -24.09
C ASN A 14 10.93 -27.70 -24.13
N VAL A 15 10.20 -26.87 -23.39
CA VAL A 15 10.56 -25.47 -23.16
C VAL A 15 11.51 -25.38 -21.98
N VAL A 16 12.62 -24.68 -22.16
CA VAL A 16 13.61 -24.46 -21.11
C VAL A 16 13.38 -23.11 -20.46
N LEU A 17 13.09 -23.11 -19.17
CA LEU A 17 12.95 -21.92 -18.33
C LEU A 17 14.28 -21.61 -17.62
N ARG A 18 14.72 -20.35 -17.70
CA ARG A 18 15.86 -19.81 -16.96
C ARG A 18 15.44 -18.59 -16.15
N SER A 19 15.89 -18.52 -14.89
CA SER A 19 15.69 -17.39 -13.97
C SER A 19 17.01 -16.67 -13.71
N GLN A 20 16.98 -15.41 -13.28
CA GLN A 20 18.18 -14.64 -12.96
C GLN A 20 18.98 -15.20 -11.77
N LEU A 21 18.31 -15.67 -10.72
CA LEU A 21 18.96 -16.12 -9.47
C LEU A 21 19.52 -17.54 -9.54
N ASN A 22 18.95 -18.38 -10.38
CA ASN A 22 19.28 -19.79 -10.44
C ASN A 22 19.83 -20.11 -11.82
N ASP A 23 21.09 -20.54 -11.88
CA ASP A 23 21.69 -21.15 -13.07
C ASP A 23 21.00 -22.49 -13.44
N TYR A 24 20.03 -22.92 -12.63
CA TYR A 24 19.20 -24.08 -12.89
C TYR A 24 18.29 -23.86 -14.10
N HIS A 25 18.29 -24.83 -15.00
CA HIS A 25 17.40 -24.87 -16.15
C HIS A 25 16.24 -25.80 -15.84
N ILE A 26 15.03 -25.28 -15.98
CA ILE A 26 13.83 -26.07 -15.78
C ILE A 26 13.28 -26.45 -17.15
N ASP A 27 13.37 -27.73 -17.49
CA ASP A 27 12.77 -28.29 -18.70
C ASP A 27 11.34 -28.72 -18.39
N GLY A 28 10.39 -28.19 -19.16
CA GLY A 28 8.98 -28.42 -18.88
C GLY A 28 8.07 -28.29 -20.07
N THR A 29 6.78 -28.44 -19.78
CA THR A 29 5.70 -28.16 -20.71
C THR A 29 5.18 -26.76 -20.43
N LEU A 30 5.25 -25.89 -21.45
CA LEU A 30 4.64 -24.56 -21.41
C LEU A 30 3.17 -24.66 -21.86
N CYS A 31 2.28 -24.10 -21.06
CA CYS A 31 0.87 -23.95 -21.35
C CYS A 31 0.48 -22.47 -21.33
N ILE A 32 -0.23 -22.01 -22.37
CA ILE A 32 -0.76 -20.65 -22.46
C ILE A 32 -2.27 -20.73 -22.33
N THR A 33 -2.81 -19.97 -21.37
CA THR A 33 -4.24 -19.74 -21.20
C THR A 33 -4.57 -18.27 -21.50
N GLY A 34 -5.83 -17.88 -21.45
CA GLY A 34 -6.23 -16.48 -21.63
C GLY A 34 -5.62 -15.52 -20.61
N HIS A 35 -5.22 -16.00 -19.43
CA HIS A 35 -4.75 -15.15 -18.33
C HIS A 35 -3.39 -15.52 -17.77
N HIS A 36 -2.98 -16.78 -17.91
CA HIS A 36 -1.76 -17.31 -17.33
C HIS A 36 -0.86 -17.96 -18.36
N LEU A 37 0.44 -17.79 -18.13
CA LEU A 37 1.52 -18.60 -18.64
C LEU A 37 1.93 -19.59 -17.55
N ILE A 38 1.85 -20.88 -17.87
CA ILE A 38 2.11 -21.96 -16.92
C ILE A 38 3.27 -22.79 -17.47
N LEU A 39 4.31 -23.06 -16.67
CA LEU A 39 5.33 -24.04 -17.02
C LEU A 39 5.41 -25.08 -15.92
N SER A 40 5.02 -26.31 -16.25
CA SER A 40 5.06 -27.46 -15.35
C SER A 40 6.18 -28.40 -15.76
N THR A 41 6.89 -28.91 -14.77
CA THR A 41 7.98 -29.87 -14.96
C THR A 41 7.45 -31.28 -14.76
N ARG A 42 8.07 -32.28 -15.38
CA ARG A 42 7.71 -33.69 -15.16
C ARG A 42 8.35 -34.29 -13.90
N LYS A 43 9.01 -33.47 -13.07
CA LYS A 43 9.75 -33.92 -11.88
C LYS A 43 9.01 -33.48 -10.62
N GLU A 44 8.74 -34.45 -9.73
CA GLU A 44 8.14 -34.16 -8.44
C GLU A 44 9.05 -33.24 -7.60
N GLY A 45 8.47 -32.17 -7.04
CA GLY A 45 9.16 -31.24 -6.13
C GLY A 45 9.86 -30.05 -6.80
N GLU A 46 9.89 -29.95 -8.13
CA GLU A 46 10.39 -28.74 -8.81
C GLU A 46 9.31 -27.65 -8.89
N ARG A 47 9.74 -26.37 -8.82
CA ARG A 47 8.82 -25.23 -8.86
C ARG A 47 8.22 -25.05 -10.25
N GLU A 48 6.89 -25.06 -10.31
CA GLU A 48 6.15 -24.64 -11.50
C GLU A 48 6.19 -23.12 -11.66
N LEU A 49 6.21 -22.64 -12.91
CA LEU A 49 5.94 -21.24 -13.20
C LEU A 49 4.43 -21.05 -13.34
N LEU A 50 3.86 -20.14 -12.54
CA LEU A 50 2.52 -19.62 -12.73
C LEU A 50 2.62 -18.10 -12.84
N LEU A 51 2.45 -17.57 -14.04
CA LEU A 51 2.65 -16.15 -14.33
C LEU A 51 1.41 -15.56 -14.99
N LEU A 52 0.80 -14.54 -14.38
CA LEU A 52 -0.26 -13.75 -15.02
C LEU A 52 0.31 -12.95 -16.19
N HIS A 53 -0.37 -12.94 -17.33
CA HIS A 53 0.04 -12.13 -18.49
C HIS A 53 0.13 -10.65 -18.14
N GLN A 54 -0.75 -10.16 -17.27
CA GLN A 54 -0.75 -8.77 -16.77
C GLN A 54 0.55 -8.39 -16.03
N ASN A 55 1.27 -9.36 -15.47
CA ASN A 55 2.55 -9.13 -14.81
C ASN A 55 3.68 -8.88 -15.81
N ILE A 56 3.52 -9.24 -17.09
CA ILE A 56 4.58 -9.04 -18.08
C ILE A 56 4.60 -7.56 -18.46
N ASP A 57 5.73 -6.89 -18.25
CA ASP A 57 5.91 -5.49 -18.62
C ASP A 57 6.37 -5.36 -20.08
N ILE A 58 7.32 -6.20 -20.48
CA ILE A 58 7.79 -6.28 -21.87
C ILE A 58 8.25 -7.68 -22.25
N VAL A 59 8.06 -8.01 -23.53
CA VAL A 59 8.52 -9.24 -24.18
C VAL A 59 9.67 -8.89 -25.12
N GLU A 60 10.86 -9.41 -24.85
CA GLU A 60 12.01 -9.29 -25.77
C GLU A 60 12.23 -10.59 -26.53
N ARG A 61 12.40 -10.47 -27.85
CA ARG A 61 12.57 -11.59 -28.77
C ARG A 61 14.03 -11.68 -29.20
N LYS A 62 14.70 -12.80 -28.88
CA LYS A 62 16.07 -13.10 -29.34
C LYS A 62 16.07 -14.38 -30.21
N PRO A 63 15.94 -14.26 -31.54
CA PRO A 63 15.98 -15.42 -32.43
C PRO A 63 17.37 -16.07 -32.41
N ASN A 64 17.42 -17.39 -32.52
CA ASN A 64 18.66 -18.14 -32.66
C ASN A 64 18.89 -18.48 -34.13
N ILE A 65 19.93 -17.90 -34.73
CA ILE A 65 20.26 -18.07 -36.14
C ILE A 65 21.62 -18.74 -36.24
N VAL A 66 21.66 -19.96 -36.78
CA VAL A 66 22.88 -20.73 -37.01
C VAL A 66 22.99 -20.99 -38.51
N ASN A 67 24.12 -20.65 -39.14
CA ASN A 67 24.33 -20.80 -40.59
C ASN A 67 23.20 -20.18 -41.45
N ASN A 68 22.67 -19.02 -41.06
CA ASN A 68 21.50 -18.36 -41.69
C ASN A 68 20.17 -19.14 -41.61
N ILE A 69 20.10 -20.19 -40.78
CA ILE A 69 18.88 -20.95 -40.51
C ILE A 69 18.37 -20.57 -39.13
N LEU A 70 17.08 -20.25 -39.05
CA LEU A 70 16.40 -19.97 -37.78
C LEU A 70 16.11 -21.30 -37.07
N GLU A 71 16.60 -21.46 -35.84
CA GLU A 71 16.43 -22.65 -34.98
C GLU A 71 15.66 -22.31 -33.69
N GLY A 72 14.61 -21.48 -33.84
CA GLY A 72 13.83 -20.96 -32.71
C GLY A 72 14.50 -19.75 -32.05
N GLY A 73 14.51 -19.70 -30.73
CA GLY A 73 15.09 -18.57 -30.00
C GLY A 73 14.76 -18.53 -28.51
N SER A 74 15.17 -17.42 -27.90
CA SER A 74 14.86 -17.07 -26.51
C SER A 74 13.83 -15.96 -26.46
N ILE A 75 12.81 -16.13 -25.64
CA ILE A 75 11.82 -15.11 -25.28
C ILE A 75 12.16 -14.66 -23.86
N ILE A 76 12.48 -13.38 -23.68
CA ILE A 76 12.78 -12.82 -22.37
C ILE A 76 11.57 -12.01 -21.91
N LEU A 77 11.01 -12.41 -20.77
CA LEU A 77 9.89 -11.75 -20.12
C LEU A 77 10.43 -10.94 -18.95
N LYS A 78 10.31 -9.61 -19.04
CA LYS A 78 10.61 -8.73 -17.91
C LYS A 78 9.30 -8.33 -17.27
N CYS A 79 9.16 -8.64 -15.99
CA CYS A 79 7.89 -8.59 -15.27
C CYS A 79 7.80 -7.35 -14.38
N LYS A 80 6.59 -6.87 -14.13
CA LYS A 80 6.30 -5.69 -13.30
C LYS A 80 6.69 -5.91 -11.84
N ASP A 81 6.75 -7.18 -11.43
CA ASP A 81 7.28 -7.64 -10.15
C ASP A 81 8.82 -7.71 -10.07
N LEU A 82 9.53 -7.14 -11.05
CA LEU A 82 10.99 -7.08 -11.12
C LEU A 82 11.67 -8.41 -11.50
N ARG A 83 10.93 -9.48 -11.83
CA ARG A 83 11.52 -10.72 -12.35
C ARG A 83 11.93 -10.58 -13.80
N ILE A 84 13.07 -11.15 -14.17
CA ILE A 84 13.40 -11.43 -15.57
C ILE A 84 13.50 -12.94 -15.79
N ILE A 85 12.71 -13.42 -16.73
CA ILE A 85 12.57 -14.84 -17.04
C ILE A 85 12.92 -15.06 -18.51
N THR A 86 13.65 -16.12 -18.83
CA THR A 86 13.94 -16.50 -20.22
C THR A 86 13.34 -17.87 -20.54
N LEU A 87 12.58 -17.94 -21.63
CA LEU A 87 12.05 -19.17 -22.22
C LEU A 87 12.82 -19.48 -23.49
N LYS A 88 13.44 -20.65 -23.57
CA LYS A 88 14.11 -21.12 -24.78
C LYS A 88 13.20 -22.10 -25.52
N ILE A 89 12.99 -21.85 -26.80
CA ILE A 89 12.14 -22.64 -27.69
C ILE A 89 12.95 -22.99 -28.93
N SER A 90 13.00 -24.28 -29.28
CA SER A 90 13.81 -24.79 -30.40
C SER A 90 13.10 -24.79 -31.75
N SER A 91 11.76 -24.67 -31.77
CA SER A 91 10.98 -24.63 -33.02
C SER A 91 10.75 -23.18 -33.48
N PRO A 92 11.11 -22.82 -34.73
CA PRO A 92 10.91 -21.47 -35.27
C PRO A 92 9.43 -21.03 -35.28
N GLN A 93 8.53 -21.90 -35.71
CA GLN A 93 7.10 -21.58 -35.78
C GLN A 93 6.54 -21.34 -34.38
N GLU A 94 6.86 -22.23 -33.44
CA GLU A 94 6.36 -22.15 -32.07
C GLU A 94 6.92 -20.94 -31.33
N TYR A 95 8.18 -20.60 -31.57
CA TYR A 95 8.81 -19.39 -31.05
C TYR A 95 8.01 -18.12 -31.42
N PHE A 96 7.61 -17.98 -32.69
CA PHE A 96 6.80 -16.84 -33.13
C PHE A 96 5.37 -16.90 -32.58
N ASN A 97 4.72 -18.05 -32.63
CA ASN A 97 3.37 -18.25 -32.11
C ASN A 97 3.27 -17.86 -30.64
N ILE A 98 4.18 -18.39 -29.81
CA ILE A 98 4.19 -18.15 -28.36
C ILE A 98 4.56 -16.70 -28.04
N SER A 99 5.60 -16.14 -28.68
CA SER A 99 5.98 -14.74 -28.43
C SER A 99 4.87 -13.75 -28.80
N ASN A 100 4.19 -13.97 -29.93
CA ASN A 100 3.03 -13.17 -30.32
C ASN A 100 1.87 -13.32 -29.34
N SER A 101 1.55 -14.56 -28.91
CA SER A 101 0.47 -14.84 -27.97
C SER A 101 0.70 -14.10 -26.65
N ILE A 102 1.90 -14.21 -26.09
CA ILE A 102 2.26 -13.56 -24.82
C ILE A 102 2.17 -12.04 -24.95
N GLU A 103 2.70 -11.46 -26.03
CA GLU A 103 2.68 -10.01 -26.23
C GLU A 103 1.26 -9.45 -26.40
N GLN A 104 0.37 -10.18 -27.08
CA GLN A 104 -1.03 -9.77 -27.22
C GLN A 104 -1.78 -9.88 -25.89
N LEU A 105 -1.61 -10.99 -25.18
CA LEU A 105 -2.32 -11.25 -23.92
C LEU A 105 -1.82 -10.37 -22.76
N SER A 106 -0.55 -9.94 -22.76
CA SER A 106 -0.04 -9.00 -21.76
C SER A 106 -0.51 -7.56 -22.00
N ASN A 107 -0.96 -7.24 -23.22
CA ASN A 107 -1.30 -5.88 -23.63
C ASN A 107 -2.79 -5.61 -23.85
N LEU A 108 -3.69 -6.51 -23.41
CA LEU A 108 -5.15 -6.34 -23.52
C LEU A 108 -5.61 -4.92 -23.15
N GLU A 109 -6.43 -4.33 -24.01
CA GLU A 109 -6.96 -2.97 -23.82
C GLU A 109 -8.25 -2.96 -23.00
N ASP A 110 -9.13 -3.95 -23.19
CA ASP A 110 -10.35 -4.07 -22.41
C ASP A 110 -10.06 -4.67 -21.03
N ILE A 111 -10.20 -3.84 -20.00
CA ILE A 111 -10.03 -4.20 -18.59
C ILE A 111 -10.96 -5.37 -18.19
N LYS A 112 -12.12 -5.50 -18.83
CA LYS A 112 -13.09 -6.58 -18.53
C LYS A 112 -12.60 -7.96 -18.97
N LEU A 113 -11.59 -8.02 -19.84
CA LEU A 113 -10.95 -9.26 -20.27
C LEU A 113 -9.85 -9.73 -19.30
N LEU A 114 -9.48 -8.90 -18.31
CA LEU A 114 -8.46 -9.25 -17.32
C LEU A 114 -8.96 -10.31 -16.33
N TYR A 115 -8.01 -11.05 -15.75
CA TYR A 115 -8.29 -12.20 -14.90
C TYR A 115 -9.24 -11.94 -13.72
N PRO A 116 -9.25 -10.76 -13.05
CA PRO A 116 -10.19 -10.52 -11.95
C PRO A 116 -11.67 -10.74 -12.28
N PHE A 117 -12.08 -10.57 -13.55
CA PHE A 117 -13.46 -10.82 -14.00
C PHE A 117 -13.78 -12.30 -14.28
N PHE A 118 -12.75 -13.15 -14.31
CA PHE A 118 -12.84 -14.60 -14.52
C PHE A 118 -12.43 -15.39 -13.27
N TYR A 119 -11.83 -14.74 -12.28
CA TYR A 119 -11.41 -15.34 -11.03
C TYR A 119 -12.61 -15.76 -10.18
N ILE A 120 -12.63 -17.02 -9.78
CA ILE A 120 -13.64 -17.59 -8.88
C ILE A 120 -12.90 -18.00 -7.58
N PRO A 121 -13.20 -17.36 -6.43
CA PRO A 121 -12.56 -17.72 -5.18
C PRO A 121 -13.01 -19.13 -4.75
N MET A 122 -12.05 -20.02 -4.50
CA MET A 122 -12.30 -21.37 -3.95
C MET A 122 -12.41 -21.39 -2.42
N TYR A 123 -12.80 -20.27 -1.82
CA TYR A 123 -12.93 -20.10 -0.38
C TYR A 123 -14.16 -19.26 -0.06
N ASN A 124 -14.66 -19.41 1.16
CA ASN A 124 -15.80 -18.61 1.64
C ASN A 124 -15.34 -17.19 1.96
N ILE A 125 -16.00 -16.20 1.39
CA ILE A 125 -15.79 -14.79 1.72
C ILE A 125 -16.46 -14.52 3.07
N LEU A 126 -15.65 -14.34 4.12
CA LEU A 126 -16.13 -14.03 5.47
C LEU A 126 -16.52 -12.56 5.63
N GLU A 127 -15.76 -11.67 4.98
CA GLU A 127 -15.96 -10.22 5.01
C GLU A 127 -15.92 -9.68 3.57
N ASP A 128 -16.91 -8.87 3.19
CA ASP A 128 -16.89 -8.17 1.90
C ASP A 128 -15.94 -6.98 1.97
N GLY A 129 -14.79 -7.14 1.31
CA GLY A 129 -13.74 -6.14 1.26
C GLY A 129 -14.14 -4.88 0.49
N TYR A 130 -15.19 -4.89 -0.33
CA TYR A 130 -15.64 -3.67 -1.02
C TYR A 130 -16.47 -2.74 -0.15
N THR A 131 -17.09 -3.25 0.92
CA THR A 131 -17.98 -2.47 1.77
C THR A 131 -17.39 -2.13 3.14
N ILE A 132 -16.32 -2.83 3.56
CA ILE A 132 -15.79 -2.71 4.92
C ILE A 132 -15.20 -1.33 5.27
N TYR A 133 -14.79 -0.53 4.28
CA TYR A 133 -14.16 0.79 4.46
C TYR A 133 -14.96 1.94 3.84
N GLN A 134 -16.29 1.89 3.93
CA GLN A 134 -17.14 2.97 3.45
C GLN A 134 -16.91 4.27 4.24
N PRO A 135 -16.92 5.45 3.58
CA PRO A 135 -16.70 6.75 4.25
C PRO A 135 -17.56 6.97 5.49
N GLU A 136 -18.82 6.57 5.46
CA GLU A 136 -19.78 6.72 6.55
C GLU A 136 -19.37 5.94 7.80
N ILE A 137 -18.76 4.77 7.61
CA ILE A 137 -18.26 3.92 8.70
C ILE A 137 -16.96 4.51 9.25
N GLU A 138 -16.02 4.83 8.35
CA GLU A 138 -14.69 5.36 8.70
C GLU A 138 -14.76 6.70 9.44
N TYR A 139 -15.73 7.56 9.08
CA TYR A 139 -15.92 8.87 9.70
C TYR A 139 -17.11 8.92 10.68
N SER A 140 -17.63 7.78 11.12
CA SER A 140 -18.77 7.70 12.05
C SER A 140 -18.61 8.58 13.30
N LYS A 141 -17.43 8.55 13.95
CA LYS A 141 -17.12 9.40 15.11
C LYS A 141 -17.17 10.89 14.78
N LEU A 142 -16.75 11.28 13.58
CA LEU A 142 -16.78 12.68 13.14
C LEU A 142 -18.20 13.12 12.78
N LEU A 143 -18.96 12.27 12.11
CA LEU A 143 -20.34 12.55 11.74
C LEU A 143 -21.27 12.69 12.96
N ALA A 144 -20.88 12.12 14.11
CA ALA A 144 -21.57 12.31 15.38
C ALA A 144 -21.40 13.73 15.99
N SER A 145 -20.45 14.56 15.51
CA SER A 145 -20.15 15.86 16.11
C SER A 145 -21.05 17.02 15.66
N ASP A 146 -22.06 16.77 14.82
CA ASP A 146 -22.98 17.72 14.16
C ASP A 146 -22.33 18.85 13.32
N GLU A 147 -21.00 18.94 13.29
CA GLU A 147 -20.25 19.90 12.45
C GLU A 147 -20.06 19.41 11.01
N TRP A 148 -20.17 18.10 10.79
CA TRP A 148 -19.90 17.44 9.51
C TRP A 148 -21.13 16.70 9.02
N ARG A 149 -21.28 16.63 7.70
CA ARG A 149 -22.37 15.91 7.03
C ARG A 149 -21.84 15.07 5.88
N VAL A 150 -22.61 14.03 5.57
CA VAL A 150 -22.47 13.30 4.32
C VAL A 150 -23.09 14.13 3.20
N SER A 151 -22.33 14.41 2.14
CA SER A 151 -22.82 15.04 0.92
C SER A 151 -22.87 14.03 -0.23
N HIS A 152 -23.99 14.02 -0.93
CA HIS A 152 -24.23 13.24 -2.15
C HIS A 152 -24.14 14.12 -3.41
N VAL A 153 -23.52 15.30 -3.31
CA VAL A 153 -23.36 16.24 -4.44
C VAL A 153 -22.65 15.60 -5.63
N ASN A 154 -21.79 14.61 -5.39
CA ASN A 154 -21.05 13.89 -6.42
C ASN A 154 -21.59 12.48 -6.72
N LYS A 155 -22.84 12.16 -6.33
CA LYS A 155 -23.42 10.81 -6.49
C LYS A 155 -23.36 10.26 -7.93
N ASP A 156 -23.47 11.15 -8.92
CA ASP A 156 -23.44 10.82 -10.36
C ASP A 156 -22.07 11.12 -11.00
N TYR A 157 -21.06 11.46 -10.18
CA TYR A 157 -19.70 11.81 -10.59
C TYR A 157 -19.62 12.98 -11.58
N SER A 158 -20.57 13.90 -11.53
CA SER A 158 -20.67 15.07 -12.42
C SER A 158 -19.86 16.26 -11.92
N VAL A 159 -19.67 16.40 -10.61
CA VAL A 159 -18.91 17.50 -9.99
C VAL A 159 -17.42 17.20 -10.03
N CYS A 160 -17.03 15.97 -9.70
CA CYS A 160 -15.66 15.49 -9.81
C CYS A 160 -15.67 14.02 -10.23
N ALA A 161 -15.27 13.75 -11.48
CA ALA A 161 -15.28 12.40 -12.03
C ALA A 161 -14.31 11.43 -11.32
N THR A 162 -13.30 11.96 -10.62
CA THR A 162 -12.23 11.18 -9.98
C THR A 162 -12.37 11.08 -8.46
N TYR A 163 -13.34 11.75 -7.85
CA TYR A 163 -13.70 11.53 -6.45
C TYR A 163 -14.79 10.48 -6.33
N GLY A 164 -14.88 9.86 -5.15
CA GLY A 164 -15.99 8.98 -4.83
C GLY A 164 -17.36 9.66 -4.83
N ALA A 165 -18.41 8.85 -4.89
CA ALA A 165 -19.80 9.32 -4.98
C ALA A 165 -20.24 10.10 -3.73
N VAL A 166 -19.65 9.76 -2.58
CA VAL A 166 -19.95 10.32 -1.26
C VAL A 166 -18.77 11.13 -0.76
N GLN A 167 -19.03 12.32 -0.23
CA GLN A 167 -18.01 13.20 0.35
C GLN A 167 -18.41 13.65 1.76
N ILE A 168 -17.45 13.68 2.69
CA ILE A 168 -17.65 14.21 4.04
C ILE A 168 -17.26 15.70 4.04
N VAL A 169 -18.23 16.57 4.33
CA VAL A 169 -18.08 18.02 4.23
C VAL A 169 -18.62 18.71 5.48
N ASN A 170 -18.17 19.93 5.73
CA ASN A 170 -18.71 20.72 6.84
C ASN A 170 -20.20 21.04 6.60
N LYS A 171 -21.03 20.92 7.64
CA LYS A 171 -22.49 21.12 7.58
C LYS A 171 -22.87 22.53 7.12
N SER A 172 -22.03 23.54 7.41
CA SER A 172 -22.25 24.94 7.01
C SER A 172 -22.03 25.20 5.51
N ILE A 173 -21.36 24.30 4.80
CA ILE A 173 -21.11 24.43 3.37
C ILE A 173 -22.26 23.81 2.58
N SER A 174 -22.83 24.60 1.67
CA SER A 174 -23.87 24.15 0.74
C SER A 174 -23.28 23.37 -0.45
N ASP A 175 -24.09 22.50 -1.05
CA ASP A 175 -23.68 21.76 -2.25
C ASP A 175 -23.41 22.69 -3.45
N GLU A 176 -24.07 23.85 -3.54
CA GLU A 176 -23.79 24.87 -4.57
C GLU A 176 -22.38 25.49 -4.41
N GLN A 177 -21.95 25.76 -3.17
CA GLN A 177 -20.58 26.22 -2.91
C GLN A 177 -19.55 25.17 -3.32
N ILE A 178 -19.84 23.88 -3.09
CA ILE A 178 -18.98 22.78 -3.52
C ILE A 178 -18.84 22.78 -5.05
N ILE A 179 -19.94 22.89 -5.80
CA ILE A 179 -19.94 22.92 -7.26
C ILE A 179 -19.11 24.12 -7.80
N HIS A 180 -19.22 25.28 -7.16
CA HIS A 180 -18.43 26.45 -7.52
C HIS A 180 -16.92 26.28 -7.22
N SER A 181 -16.56 25.70 -6.07
CA SER A 181 -15.16 25.37 -5.76
C SER A 181 -14.60 24.31 -6.72
N ALA A 182 -15.39 23.29 -7.06
CA ALA A 182 -15.01 22.26 -8.03
C ALA A 182 -14.69 22.87 -9.39
N SER A 183 -15.54 23.79 -9.88
CA SER A 183 -15.30 24.49 -11.16
C SER A 183 -14.04 25.37 -11.16
N PHE A 184 -13.54 25.73 -9.97
CA PHE A 184 -12.30 26.48 -9.78
C PHE A 184 -11.06 25.59 -9.62
N ARG A 185 -11.20 24.31 -9.28
CA ARG A 185 -10.09 23.38 -8.98
C ARG A 185 -9.85 22.43 -10.15
N ASP A 186 -8.59 22.14 -10.45
CA ASP A 186 -8.21 21.30 -11.59
C ASP A 186 -8.87 19.92 -11.51
N GLY A 187 -9.53 19.51 -12.61
CA GLY A 187 -10.29 18.26 -12.67
C GLY A 187 -11.50 18.18 -11.72
N GLY A 188 -11.98 19.30 -11.18
CA GLY A 188 -13.12 19.30 -10.26
C GLY A 188 -12.77 18.91 -8.83
N ARG A 189 -11.48 18.72 -8.50
CA ARG A 189 -11.03 18.16 -7.21
C ARG A 189 -10.97 19.22 -6.11
N PHE A 190 -12.15 19.66 -5.70
CA PHE A 190 -12.35 20.61 -4.60
C PHE A 190 -11.76 20.11 -3.27
N PRO A 191 -11.51 21.00 -2.29
CA PRO A 191 -11.03 20.62 -0.97
C PRO A 191 -11.98 19.67 -0.25
N VAL A 192 -11.48 18.49 0.11
CA VAL A 192 -12.21 17.47 0.87
C VAL A 192 -11.44 17.08 2.11
N LEU A 193 -12.15 16.63 3.14
CA LEU A 193 -11.56 16.07 4.34
C LEU A 193 -10.70 14.83 4.00
N SER A 194 -9.50 14.77 4.58
CA SER A 194 -8.62 13.60 4.53
C SER A 194 -8.41 13.04 5.94
N TYR A 195 -8.16 13.90 6.92
CA TYR A 195 -7.90 13.47 8.30
C TYR A 195 -8.28 14.54 9.32
N ARG A 196 -8.68 14.09 10.51
CA ARG A 196 -8.86 14.92 11.70
C ARG A 196 -7.98 14.38 12.81
N HIS A 197 -7.12 15.24 13.34
CA HIS A 197 -6.28 14.91 14.48
C HIS A 197 -7.05 15.06 15.82
N ASP A 198 -6.51 14.46 16.88
CA ASP A 198 -7.19 14.39 18.18
C ASP A 198 -7.38 15.78 18.83
N ASN A 199 -6.43 16.69 18.60
CA ASN A 199 -6.55 18.10 19.01
C ASN A 199 -7.60 18.91 18.19
N GLY A 200 -8.22 18.30 17.18
CA GLY A 200 -9.23 18.90 16.31
C GLY A 200 -8.69 19.50 15.01
N ALA A 201 -7.38 19.57 14.80
CA ALA A 201 -6.79 20.07 13.55
C ALA A 201 -7.19 19.19 12.36
N ILE A 202 -7.45 19.81 11.21
CA ILE A 202 -7.98 19.13 10.02
C ILE A 202 -6.96 19.16 8.90
N MET A 203 -6.72 18.00 8.27
CA MET A 203 -6.05 17.90 6.99
C MET A 203 -7.08 17.70 5.88
N MET A 204 -7.01 18.56 4.87
CA MET A 204 -7.78 18.47 3.64
C MET A 204 -6.86 18.17 2.45
N ARG A 205 -7.45 17.66 1.37
CA ARG A 205 -6.77 17.42 0.09
C ARG A 205 -7.54 18.01 -1.08
N SER A 206 -6.83 18.45 -2.11
CA SER A 206 -7.42 18.98 -3.36
C SER A 206 -6.45 18.89 -4.54
N SER A 207 -6.86 19.37 -5.71
CA SER A 207 -5.95 19.76 -6.79
C SER A 207 -5.59 21.26 -6.72
N GLN A 208 -4.67 21.68 -7.58
CA GLN A 208 -4.35 23.10 -7.74
C GLN A 208 -5.56 23.91 -8.27
N PRO A 209 -5.63 25.22 -7.98
CA PRO A 209 -6.63 26.11 -8.57
C PRO A 209 -6.38 26.37 -10.07
N MET A 210 -7.45 26.66 -10.82
CA MET A 210 -7.44 26.92 -12.27
C MET A 210 -7.56 28.42 -12.62
N GLY A 211 -7.00 28.78 -13.79
CA GLY A 211 -7.20 30.07 -14.46
C GLY A 211 -6.09 31.11 -14.21
N PRO A 212 -5.72 31.95 -15.21
CA PRO A 212 -4.62 32.92 -15.09
C PRO A 212 -4.85 33.88 -13.91
N ASN A 213 -3.86 33.98 -13.02
CA ASN A 213 -3.90 34.74 -11.76
C ASN A 213 -4.93 34.25 -10.74
N ALA A 214 -5.40 32.99 -10.84
CA ALA A 214 -6.38 32.35 -9.94
C ALA A 214 -7.45 33.35 -9.48
N LYS A 215 -8.40 33.69 -10.37
CA LYS A 215 -9.54 34.55 -10.02
C LYS A 215 -10.11 34.10 -8.68
N ARG A 216 -10.25 35.06 -7.76
CA ARG A 216 -10.71 34.82 -6.40
C ARG A 216 -12.00 33.97 -6.39
N CYS A 217 -11.98 32.82 -5.72
CA CYS A 217 -13.15 31.96 -5.57
C CYS A 217 -13.64 31.99 -4.12
N ARG A 218 -14.70 32.77 -3.87
CA ARG A 218 -15.27 32.92 -2.51
C ARG A 218 -15.81 31.61 -1.94
N ALA A 219 -16.31 30.71 -2.80
CA ALA A 219 -16.80 29.41 -2.36
C ALA A 219 -15.66 28.50 -1.89
N ASP A 220 -14.52 28.49 -2.61
CA ASP A 220 -13.32 27.75 -2.22
C ASP A 220 -12.74 28.30 -0.90
N GLU A 221 -12.62 29.63 -0.78
CA GLU A 221 -12.22 30.29 0.46
C GLU A 221 -13.14 29.93 1.63
N ALA A 222 -14.46 29.91 1.41
CA ALA A 222 -15.43 29.56 2.44
C ALA A 222 -15.22 28.13 2.95
N ILE A 223 -15.02 27.16 2.04
CA ILE A 223 -14.74 25.77 2.39
C ILE A 223 -13.49 25.68 3.27
N LEU A 224 -12.38 26.28 2.84
CA LEU A 224 -11.15 26.26 3.61
C LEU A 224 -11.35 26.92 4.98
N ASN A 225 -11.98 28.09 5.03
CA ASN A 225 -12.12 28.85 6.26
C ASN A 225 -13.00 28.16 7.32
N THR A 226 -13.84 27.17 6.93
CA THR A 226 -14.62 26.38 7.91
C THR A 226 -13.76 25.59 8.88
N VAL A 227 -12.54 25.20 8.47
CA VAL A 227 -11.68 24.33 9.29
C VAL A 227 -10.60 25.09 10.08
N LEU A 228 -10.55 26.43 9.95
CA LEU A 228 -9.61 27.28 10.70
C LEU A 228 -9.81 27.22 12.21
N GLY A 229 -11.01 26.83 12.67
CA GLY A 229 -11.31 26.57 14.07
C GLY A 229 -10.72 27.62 15.02
N LYS A 230 -9.99 27.15 16.05
CA LYS A 230 -9.34 28.01 17.05
C LYS A 230 -8.01 28.61 16.57
N SER A 231 -7.31 28.00 15.62
CA SER A 231 -6.00 28.49 15.18
C SER A 231 -6.10 29.81 14.42
N ARG A 232 -7.26 30.08 13.80
CA ARG A 232 -7.55 31.25 12.93
C ARG A 232 -6.62 31.38 11.71
N LYS A 233 -5.65 30.49 11.56
CA LYS A 233 -4.65 30.42 10.50
C LYS A 233 -4.42 28.97 10.08
N GLY A 234 -4.16 28.74 8.80
CA GLY A 234 -3.89 27.41 8.25
C GLY A 234 -2.69 27.40 7.31
N PHE A 235 -2.35 26.22 6.81
CA PHE A 235 -1.25 26.02 5.87
C PHE A 235 -1.75 25.42 4.55
N ILE A 236 -1.21 25.91 3.43
CA ILE A 236 -1.41 25.29 2.11
C ILE A 236 -0.06 24.70 1.70
N ILE A 237 0.02 23.37 1.60
CA ILE A 237 1.23 22.65 1.24
C ILE A 237 1.14 22.18 -0.21
N ASP A 238 1.92 22.85 -1.07
CA ASP A 238 2.05 22.53 -2.49
C ASP A 238 3.18 21.52 -2.70
N THR A 239 2.81 20.31 -3.07
CA THR A 239 3.70 19.14 -3.23
C THR A 239 4.28 18.98 -4.63
N TRP A 240 3.92 19.85 -5.58
CA TRP A 240 4.38 19.79 -6.97
C TRP A 240 5.43 20.84 -7.27
N GLY A 241 5.25 22.06 -6.76
CA GLY A 241 6.16 23.19 -6.97
C GLY A 241 5.97 23.93 -8.31
N LYS A 242 6.93 24.80 -8.63
CA LYS A 242 6.85 25.73 -9.77
C LYS A 242 7.13 25.03 -11.11
N SER A 243 6.09 24.74 -11.88
CA SER A 243 6.12 24.48 -13.32
C SER A 243 5.51 25.68 -14.03
N LYS A 244 5.86 25.89 -15.31
CA LYS A 244 5.28 26.94 -16.17
C LYS A 244 3.75 26.89 -16.27
N THR A 245 3.14 25.75 -15.91
CA THR A 245 1.70 25.50 -15.91
C THR A 245 1.08 25.39 -14.51
N THR A 246 1.86 25.23 -13.43
CA THR A 246 1.32 25.18 -12.06
C THR A 246 0.96 26.60 -11.64
N GLN A 247 -0.32 26.83 -11.41
CA GLN A 247 -0.81 28.08 -10.87
C GLN A 247 -1.01 27.94 -9.37
N SER A 248 -0.76 29.02 -8.66
CA SER A 248 -0.51 29.01 -7.23
C SER A 248 -1.55 29.87 -6.53
N GLU A 249 -2.09 29.36 -5.42
CA GLU A 249 -2.84 30.13 -4.45
C GLU A 249 -2.04 31.39 -4.07
N THR A 250 -2.69 32.55 -4.15
CA THR A 250 -2.11 33.83 -3.77
C THR A 250 -2.49 34.16 -2.32
N GLU A 251 -1.52 34.53 -1.50
CA GLU A 251 -1.75 34.91 -0.09
C GLU A 251 -2.74 36.08 0.06
N GLN A 252 -2.92 36.91 -0.98
CA GLN A 252 -3.94 37.96 -0.99
C GLN A 252 -5.38 37.42 -0.92
N HIS A 253 -5.67 36.30 -1.59
CA HIS A 253 -7.00 35.68 -1.59
C HIS A 253 -7.20 34.76 -0.39
N TYR A 254 -6.12 34.12 0.07
CA TYR A 254 -6.12 33.23 1.22
C TYR A 254 -5.34 33.83 2.37
N SER A 255 -5.75 35.01 2.85
CA SER A 255 -4.99 35.80 3.84
C SER A 255 -4.79 35.11 5.19
N GLN A 256 -5.63 34.13 5.53
CA GLN A 256 -5.50 33.31 6.73
C GLN A 256 -4.66 32.05 6.51
N TRP A 257 -4.24 31.77 5.27
CA TRP A 257 -3.52 30.57 4.90
C TRP A 257 -2.11 30.88 4.42
N LYS A 258 -1.13 30.33 5.12
CA LYS A 258 0.28 30.45 4.71
C LYS A 258 0.60 29.38 3.68
N LYS A 259 1.03 29.79 2.49
CA LYS A 259 1.46 28.85 1.45
C LYS A 259 2.91 28.40 1.70
N VAL A 260 3.15 27.09 1.62
CA VAL A 260 4.49 26.49 1.69
C VAL A 260 4.65 25.53 0.51
N THR A 261 5.73 25.68 -0.24
CA THR A 261 6.06 24.80 -1.36
C THR A 261 7.06 23.74 -0.92
N ARG A 262 6.68 22.46 -1.10
CA ARG A 262 7.44 21.26 -0.72
C ARG A 262 7.38 20.21 -1.84
N PRO A 263 8.03 20.47 -2.99
CA PRO A 263 8.02 19.52 -4.10
C PRO A 263 8.73 18.23 -3.70
N LEU A 264 8.17 17.08 -4.10
CA LEU A 264 8.79 15.77 -3.83
C LEU A 264 10.04 15.52 -4.69
N GLY A 265 10.23 16.30 -5.76
CA GLY A 265 11.42 16.32 -6.58
C GLY A 265 11.24 17.26 -7.76
N ASN A 266 12.17 17.23 -8.71
CA ASN A 266 12.07 18.04 -9.92
C ASN A 266 11.08 17.39 -10.93
N LEU A 267 9.78 17.55 -10.65
CA LEU A 267 8.69 16.95 -11.42
C LEU A 267 8.19 17.91 -12.50
N SER A 268 8.73 17.79 -13.70
CA SER A 268 8.12 18.40 -14.90
C SER A 268 6.92 17.58 -15.40
N SER A 269 6.96 16.28 -15.16
CA SER A 269 5.95 15.28 -15.51
C SER A 269 5.95 14.19 -14.45
N ILE A 270 4.80 13.55 -14.22
CA ILE A 270 4.69 12.44 -13.26
C ILE A 270 5.48 11.20 -13.72
N SER A 271 5.78 11.10 -15.02
CA SER A 271 6.66 10.06 -15.58
C SER A 271 8.10 10.16 -15.09
N ASN A 272 8.56 11.34 -14.64
CA ASN A 272 9.91 11.50 -14.12
C ASN A 272 10.15 10.64 -12.87
N LEU A 273 9.10 10.34 -12.11
CA LEU A 273 9.19 9.40 -10.99
C LEU A 273 9.44 7.97 -11.46
N LEU A 274 8.80 7.53 -12.54
CA LEU A 274 9.06 6.22 -13.13
C LEU A 274 10.46 6.18 -13.78
N ASP A 275 10.95 7.27 -14.36
CA ASP A 275 12.32 7.34 -14.86
C ASP A 275 13.36 7.19 -13.73
N SER A 276 13.08 7.75 -12.55
CA SER A 276 13.90 7.54 -11.34
C SER A 276 13.88 6.07 -10.91
N PHE A 277 12.70 5.46 -10.89
CA PHE A 277 12.54 4.04 -10.56
C PHE A 277 13.28 3.12 -11.55
N VAL A 278 13.23 3.41 -12.85
CA VAL A 278 13.98 2.67 -13.89
C VAL A 278 15.47 2.67 -13.59
N LYS A 279 16.05 3.85 -13.32
CA LYS A 279 17.48 3.98 -13.00
C LYS A 279 17.87 3.20 -11.75
N LEU A 280 17.00 3.16 -10.73
CA LEU A 280 17.21 2.35 -9.53
C LEU A 280 17.27 0.87 -9.89
N ILE A 281 16.25 0.36 -10.62
CA ILE A 281 16.17 -1.05 -10.98
C ILE A 281 17.31 -1.45 -11.92
N ASP A 282 17.74 -0.57 -12.82
CA ASP A 282 18.93 -0.79 -13.66
C ASP A 282 20.22 -0.90 -12.81
N ALA A 283 20.35 -0.10 -11.76
CA ALA A 283 21.46 -0.19 -10.82
C ALA A 283 21.42 -1.49 -10.01
N CYS A 284 20.23 -1.91 -9.56
CA CYS A 284 20.01 -3.16 -8.84
C CYS A 284 20.32 -4.40 -9.68
N ASN A 285 20.03 -4.38 -10.98
CA ASN A 285 20.28 -5.51 -11.87
C ASN A 285 21.75 -5.64 -12.35
N ASP A 286 22.58 -4.61 -12.18
CA ASP A 286 24.00 -4.67 -12.56
C ASP A 286 24.86 -5.26 -11.43
N THR A 287 24.93 -6.59 -11.39
CA THR A 287 25.75 -7.35 -10.43
C THR A 287 27.24 -7.38 -10.77
N SER A 288 27.64 -6.81 -11.91
CA SER A 288 29.01 -6.87 -12.42
C SER A 288 29.84 -5.62 -12.11
N CYS A 289 29.20 -4.56 -11.58
CA CYS A 289 29.83 -3.28 -11.35
C CYS A 289 30.57 -3.21 -10.00
N SER A 290 31.55 -2.30 -9.89
CA SER A 290 32.23 -2.01 -8.62
C SER A 290 31.30 -1.30 -7.65
N SER A 291 31.58 -1.40 -6.34
CA SER A 291 30.80 -0.75 -5.29
C SER A 291 30.65 0.76 -5.49
N ASP A 292 31.72 1.46 -5.88
CA ASP A 292 31.68 2.91 -6.14
C ASP A 292 30.76 3.27 -7.30
N LYS A 293 30.79 2.45 -8.36
CA LYS A 293 29.93 2.65 -9.54
C LYS A 293 28.47 2.35 -9.19
N TRP A 294 28.22 1.34 -8.37
CA TRP A 294 26.89 1.01 -7.88
C TRP A 294 26.31 2.15 -7.02
N LEU A 295 27.07 2.65 -6.05
CA LEU A 295 26.68 3.79 -5.20
C LEU A 295 26.40 5.04 -6.04
N SER A 296 27.27 5.34 -7.01
CA SER A 296 27.06 6.46 -7.93
C SER A 296 25.78 6.31 -8.76
N ARG A 297 25.45 5.10 -9.23
CA ARG A 297 24.19 4.85 -9.94
C ARG A 297 22.98 4.97 -9.03
N LEU A 298 23.06 4.46 -7.80
CA LEU A 298 22.01 4.61 -6.80
C LEU A 298 21.71 6.08 -6.52
N GLU A 299 22.74 6.90 -6.31
CA GLU A 299 22.59 8.35 -6.11
C GLU A 299 21.98 9.02 -7.36
N ASN A 300 22.51 8.72 -8.55
CA ASN A 300 22.03 9.26 -9.82
C ASN A 300 20.59 8.83 -10.19
N SER A 301 20.07 7.76 -9.59
CA SER A 301 18.67 7.37 -9.72
C SER A 301 17.73 8.43 -9.14
N ASN A 302 18.17 9.18 -8.13
CA ASN A 302 17.38 10.09 -7.31
C ASN A 302 16.19 9.45 -6.57
N TRP A 303 16.09 8.12 -6.54
CA TRP A 303 14.94 7.45 -5.92
C TRP A 303 14.85 7.72 -4.42
N LEU A 304 15.95 7.54 -3.69
CA LEU A 304 16.01 7.83 -2.26
C LEU A 304 15.81 9.32 -1.96
N ALA A 305 16.11 10.22 -2.89
CA ALA A 305 15.78 11.63 -2.74
C ALA A 305 14.26 11.88 -2.82
N PHE A 306 13.53 11.18 -3.69
CA PHE A 306 12.06 11.22 -3.69
C PHE A 306 11.48 10.69 -2.39
N VAL A 307 12.01 9.57 -1.87
CA VAL A 307 11.60 8.99 -0.58
C VAL A 307 11.83 9.99 0.56
N GLN A 308 13.03 10.59 0.59
CA GLN A 308 13.40 11.61 1.57
C GLN A 308 12.46 12.82 1.54
N ASN A 309 12.21 13.37 0.35
CA ASN A 309 11.38 14.55 0.19
C ASN A 309 9.92 14.29 0.55
N ALA A 310 9.39 13.09 0.22
CA ALA A 310 8.05 12.68 0.61
C ALA A 310 7.90 12.58 2.13
N LEU A 311 8.86 11.94 2.82
CA LEU A 311 8.88 11.88 4.29
C LEU A 311 9.02 13.26 4.90
N ASN A 312 9.91 14.12 4.38
CA ASN A 312 10.11 15.48 4.87
C ASN A 312 8.83 16.33 4.74
N ALA A 313 8.19 16.33 3.57
CA ALA A 313 6.92 17.04 3.36
C ALA A 313 5.83 16.53 4.32
N SER A 314 5.77 15.22 4.56
CA SER A 314 4.82 14.60 5.48
C SER A 314 5.09 14.98 6.94
N CYS A 315 6.36 15.01 7.37
CA CYS A 315 6.73 15.47 8.71
C CYS A 315 6.33 16.94 8.94
N ILE A 316 6.48 17.80 7.93
CA ILE A 316 6.06 19.21 8.03
C ILE A 316 4.56 19.33 8.20
N VAL A 317 3.77 18.60 7.38
CA VAL A 317 2.31 18.58 7.52
C VAL A 317 1.91 18.04 8.90
N ALA A 318 2.55 16.96 9.36
CA ALA A 318 2.30 16.38 10.67
C ALA A 318 2.61 17.37 11.81
N GLN A 319 3.71 18.14 11.72
CA GLN A 319 4.05 19.18 12.69
C GLN A 319 2.99 20.30 12.75
N CYS A 320 2.50 20.76 11.59
CA CYS A 320 1.43 21.76 11.55
C CYS A 320 0.14 21.27 12.24
N LEU A 321 -0.20 19.99 12.09
CA LEU A 321 -1.40 19.40 12.70
C LEU A 321 -1.22 19.14 14.20
N ASP A 322 -0.13 18.49 14.60
CA ASP A 322 0.12 18.04 15.97
C ASP A 322 0.59 19.18 16.88
N GLN A 323 1.66 19.88 16.48
CA GLN A 323 2.35 20.86 17.34
C GLN A 323 1.71 22.25 17.25
N GLU A 324 1.33 22.68 16.05
CA GLU A 324 0.70 24.00 15.87
C GLU A 324 -0.83 23.98 16.01
N GLY A 325 -1.45 22.79 16.01
CA GLY A 325 -2.91 22.65 16.03
C GLY A 325 -3.63 23.35 14.87
N SER A 326 -2.94 23.53 13.74
CA SER A 326 -3.41 24.31 12.60
C SER A 326 -3.86 23.42 11.45
N PRO A 327 -4.97 23.73 10.76
CA PRO A 327 -5.43 22.94 9.64
C PRO A 327 -4.50 23.10 8.44
N VAL A 328 -4.46 22.06 7.61
CA VAL A 328 -3.59 21.98 6.44
C VAL A 328 -4.38 21.57 5.21
N LEU A 329 -4.25 22.30 4.11
CA LEU A 329 -4.64 21.86 2.78
C LEU A 329 -3.40 21.33 2.06
N VAL A 330 -3.41 20.05 1.68
CA VAL A 330 -2.36 19.46 0.84
C VAL A 330 -2.86 19.37 -0.59
N HIS A 331 -2.07 19.83 -1.55
CA HIS A 331 -2.35 19.60 -2.96
C HIS A 331 -1.06 19.43 -3.76
N GLY A 332 -1.20 18.82 -4.93
CA GLY A 332 -0.18 18.74 -5.97
C GLY A 332 -0.77 19.33 -7.25
N GLY A 333 -0.17 19.04 -8.41
CA GLY A 333 -0.70 19.53 -9.69
C GLY A 333 -2.17 19.11 -9.88
N LYS A 334 -2.42 17.81 -10.03
CA LYS A 334 -3.79 17.27 -10.18
C LYS A 334 -4.41 16.75 -8.88
N GLY A 335 -3.69 16.76 -7.75
CA GLY A 335 -4.20 16.17 -6.50
C GLY A 335 -4.38 14.65 -6.55
N LEU A 336 -3.72 13.96 -7.49
CA LEU A 336 -3.89 12.52 -7.75
C LEU A 336 -2.65 11.69 -7.40
N ASP A 337 -1.49 12.31 -7.18
CA ASP A 337 -0.22 11.59 -7.04
C ASP A 337 0.50 11.99 -5.74
N THR A 338 1.37 13.01 -5.79
CA THR A 338 2.17 13.49 -4.65
C THR A 338 1.34 13.87 -3.42
N THR A 339 0.12 14.37 -3.64
CA THR A 339 -0.84 14.68 -2.58
C THR A 339 -1.18 13.44 -1.76
N LEU A 340 -1.47 12.32 -2.44
CA LEU A 340 -1.91 11.09 -1.79
C LEU A 340 -0.78 10.42 -1.00
N ILE A 341 0.46 10.54 -1.49
CA ILE A 341 1.65 10.13 -0.74
C ILE A 341 1.70 10.88 0.59
N VAL A 342 1.67 12.22 0.54
CA VAL A 342 1.83 13.06 1.73
C VAL A 342 0.66 12.87 2.71
N THR A 343 -0.59 12.89 2.24
CA THR A 343 -1.76 12.70 3.12
C THR A 343 -1.79 11.32 3.76
N SER A 344 -1.33 10.28 3.07
CA SER A 344 -1.25 8.93 3.63
C SER A 344 -0.14 8.81 4.67
N LEU A 345 1.07 9.31 4.38
CA LEU A 345 2.20 9.23 5.30
C LEU A 345 1.97 10.03 6.58
N VAL A 346 1.33 11.21 6.50
CA VAL A 346 0.92 11.98 7.67
C VAL A 346 0.01 11.16 8.58
N GLN A 347 -0.95 10.43 8.01
CA GLN A 347 -1.86 9.58 8.79
C GLN A 347 -1.12 8.40 9.44
N ILE A 348 -0.14 7.79 8.76
CA ILE A 348 0.69 6.72 9.36
C ILE A 348 1.54 7.25 10.51
N ILE A 349 2.14 8.44 10.34
CA ILE A 349 2.95 9.11 11.35
C ILE A 349 2.11 9.42 12.60
N LEU A 350 0.95 10.05 12.41
CA LEU A 350 0.14 10.57 13.50
C LEU A 350 -0.81 9.54 14.13
N LYS A 351 -1.34 8.59 13.34
CA LYS A 351 -2.44 7.70 13.77
C LYS A 351 -1.96 6.24 13.93
N PRO A 352 -1.95 5.69 15.15
CA PRO A 352 -1.57 4.30 15.40
C PRO A 352 -2.38 3.28 14.60
N ASP A 353 -3.69 3.51 14.42
CA ASP A 353 -4.55 2.61 13.63
C ASP A 353 -3.98 2.37 12.23
N CYS A 354 -3.42 3.39 11.57
CA CYS A 354 -2.86 3.28 10.22
C CYS A 354 -1.60 2.41 10.14
N ARG A 355 -1.06 1.96 11.28
CA ARG A 355 0.07 1.02 11.39
C ARG A 355 -0.38 -0.42 11.66
N THR A 356 -1.68 -0.64 11.77
CA THR A 356 -2.30 -1.98 11.80
C THR A 356 -2.54 -2.48 10.38
N LEU A 357 -2.66 -3.79 10.19
CA LEU A 357 -2.93 -4.39 8.88
C LEU A 357 -4.24 -3.86 8.30
N ARG A 358 -5.31 -3.89 9.10
CA ARG A 358 -6.63 -3.38 8.68
C ARG A 358 -6.65 -1.86 8.51
N GLY A 359 -5.93 -1.12 9.34
CA GLY A 359 -5.89 0.33 9.22
C GLY A 359 -5.06 0.83 8.03
N LEU A 360 -4.03 0.10 7.61
CA LEU A 360 -3.35 0.39 6.34
C LEU A 360 -4.27 0.10 5.14
N GLN A 361 -5.02 -1.01 5.17
CA GLN A 361 -6.02 -1.31 4.13
C GLN A 361 -7.09 -0.20 4.04
N ALA A 362 -7.64 0.23 5.18
CA ALA A 362 -8.60 1.32 5.26
C ALA A 362 -8.03 2.65 4.71
N LEU A 363 -6.77 2.95 5.04
CA LEU A 363 -6.06 4.11 4.53
C LEU A 363 -5.91 4.05 3.00
N ILE A 364 -5.52 2.90 2.44
CA ILE A 364 -5.39 2.70 0.99
C ILE A 364 -6.76 2.84 0.30
N GLU A 365 -7.82 2.24 0.84
CA GLU A 365 -9.16 2.35 0.24
C GLU A 365 -9.62 3.82 0.21
N ARG A 366 -9.45 4.55 1.31
CA ARG A 366 -9.90 5.95 1.41
C ARG A 366 -9.02 6.93 0.62
N GLU A 367 -7.71 6.89 0.82
CA GLU A 367 -6.81 7.87 0.23
C GLU A 367 -6.53 7.58 -1.24
N TRP A 368 -6.38 6.32 -1.63
CA TRP A 368 -5.94 5.95 -2.98
C TRP A 368 -7.10 5.56 -3.87
N LEU A 369 -7.95 4.63 -3.44
CA LEU A 369 -9.02 4.10 -4.29
C LEU A 369 -10.21 5.07 -4.42
N GLN A 370 -10.78 5.50 -3.28
CA GLN A 370 -11.85 6.51 -3.24
C GLN A 370 -11.32 7.92 -3.58
N GLY A 371 -10.03 8.16 -3.33
CA GLY A 371 -9.33 9.36 -3.78
C GLY A 371 -9.08 9.43 -5.29
N GLY A 372 -9.28 8.33 -6.01
CA GLY A 372 -9.17 8.24 -7.47
C GLY A 372 -7.74 8.23 -7.99
N TYR A 373 -6.79 7.64 -7.26
CA TYR A 373 -5.47 7.36 -7.81
C TYR A 373 -5.64 6.48 -9.06
N PRO A 374 -5.10 6.90 -10.23
CA PRO A 374 -5.38 6.23 -11.48
C PRO A 374 -4.49 4.99 -11.67
N PHE A 375 -4.76 3.92 -10.91
CA PHE A 375 -3.96 2.67 -10.89
C PHE A 375 -3.73 2.09 -12.28
N THR A 376 -4.79 1.97 -13.10
CA THR A 376 -4.68 1.36 -14.43
C THR A 376 -3.80 2.19 -15.34
N THR A 377 -3.96 3.51 -15.34
CA THR A 377 -3.13 4.42 -16.13
C THR A 377 -1.69 4.51 -15.63
N ARG A 378 -1.46 4.55 -14.31
CA ARG A 378 -0.10 4.63 -13.73
C ARG A 378 0.68 3.35 -13.94
N HIS A 379 0.04 2.20 -13.78
CA HIS A 379 0.69 0.87 -13.78
C HIS A 379 0.60 0.11 -15.12
N LYS A 380 0.07 0.73 -16.19
CA LYS A 380 0.05 0.11 -17.53
C LYS A 380 1.44 -0.36 -17.95
N HIS A 381 2.47 0.46 -17.69
CA HIS A 381 3.88 0.16 -17.91
C HIS A 381 4.67 0.38 -16.61
N SER A 382 5.75 -0.40 -16.43
CA SER A 382 6.67 -0.34 -15.31
C SER A 382 8.10 -0.01 -15.77
N CYS A 383 9.10 -0.42 -15.00
CA CYS A 383 10.50 -0.03 -15.15
C CYS A 383 11.20 -0.61 -16.39
N TYR A 384 10.67 -1.66 -17.02
CA TYR A 384 11.34 -2.33 -18.15
C TYR A 384 10.85 -1.84 -19.51
N THR A 385 9.65 -1.27 -19.58
CA THR A 385 9.14 -0.66 -20.81
C THR A 385 10.02 0.54 -21.21
N PRO A 386 10.58 0.54 -22.43
CA PRO A 386 11.38 1.65 -22.96
C PRO A 386 10.65 3.00 -22.95
N SER A 387 11.40 4.08 -22.78
CA SER A 387 10.85 5.44 -22.67
C SER A 387 10.05 5.90 -23.89
N ASN A 388 10.38 5.41 -25.09
CA ASN A 388 9.68 5.71 -26.33
C ASN A 388 8.33 4.98 -26.49
N GLN A 389 8.12 3.86 -25.77
CA GLN A 389 6.88 3.09 -25.76
C GLN A 389 5.99 3.44 -24.55
N ARG A 390 6.59 4.00 -23.50
CA ARG A 390 5.90 4.37 -22.26
C ARG A 390 4.99 5.58 -22.45
N ARG A 391 3.80 5.54 -21.84
CA ARG A 391 2.91 6.69 -21.73
C ARG A 391 3.45 7.70 -20.71
N LYS A 392 3.38 9.00 -21.01
CA LYS A 392 3.75 10.08 -20.06
C LYS A 392 2.92 10.09 -18.78
N SER A 393 1.77 9.41 -18.80
CA SER A 393 0.88 9.24 -17.65
C SER A 393 1.25 8.06 -16.75
N SER A 394 2.18 7.18 -17.13
CA SER A 394 2.67 6.08 -16.30
C SER A 394 3.58 6.62 -15.18
N SER A 395 3.52 6.01 -13.99
CA SER A 395 4.32 6.47 -12.84
C SER A 395 4.56 5.36 -11.81
N ALA A 396 5.55 5.59 -10.93
CA ALA A 396 5.91 4.73 -9.80
C ALA A 396 5.43 5.33 -8.45
N THR A 397 4.30 6.05 -8.44
CA THR A 397 3.81 6.79 -7.26
C THR A 397 3.42 5.88 -6.10
N PHE A 398 2.70 4.79 -6.37
CA PHE A 398 2.26 3.88 -5.30
C PHE A 398 3.44 3.11 -4.68
N VAL A 399 4.42 2.68 -5.48
CA VAL A 399 5.63 2.04 -4.94
C VAL A 399 6.51 3.03 -4.16
N LEU A 400 6.56 4.31 -4.55
CA LEU A 400 7.21 5.35 -3.74
C LEU A 400 6.55 5.48 -2.36
N PHE A 401 5.21 5.47 -2.31
CA PHE A 401 4.49 5.46 -1.03
C PHE A 401 4.84 4.23 -0.19
N LEU A 402 4.81 3.03 -0.76
CA LEU A 402 5.14 1.80 -0.04
C LEU A 402 6.60 1.80 0.45
N ASP A 403 7.54 2.34 -0.32
CA ASP A 403 8.94 2.53 0.11
C ASP A 403 9.01 3.46 1.32
N CYS A 404 8.30 4.61 1.29
CA CYS A 404 8.22 5.48 2.47
C CYS A 404 7.64 4.77 3.70
N VAL A 405 6.63 3.89 3.54
CA VAL A 405 6.11 3.07 4.66
C VAL A 405 7.17 2.07 5.14
N PHE A 406 7.93 1.47 4.24
CA PHE A 406 9.08 0.63 4.58
C PHE A 406 10.13 1.40 5.37
N GLN A 407 10.47 2.64 5.00
CA GLN A 407 11.41 3.46 5.77
C GLN A 407 10.90 3.73 7.20
N LEU A 408 9.59 4.00 7.37
CA LEU A 408 8.97 4.14 8.69
C LEU A 408 9.05 2.83 9.48
N TYR A 409 8.76 1.69 8.84
CA TYR A 409 8.88 0.38 9.44
C TYR A 409 10.32 0.10 9.90
N SER A 410 11.32 0.39 9.07
CA SER A 410 12.74 0.17 9.42
C SER A 410 13.20 1.00 10.61
N GLN A 411 12.69 2.23 10.77
CA GLN A 411 13.03 3.09 11.90
C GLN A 411 12.20 2.77 13.16
N PHE A 412 11.00 2.21 13.01
CA PHE A 412 10.08 1.88 14.11
C PHE A 412 9.56 0.44 14.02
N PRO A 413 10.43 -0.58 14.07
CA PRO A 413 10.08 -1.96 13.75
C PRO A 413 9.02 -2.58 14.66
N CYS A 414 8.86 -2.11 15.89
CA CYS A 414 7.82 -2.61 16.81
C CYS A 414 6.48 -1.88 16.67
N SER A 415 6.41 -0.77 15.91
CA SER A 415 5.19 0.07 15.87
C SER A 415 4.18 -0.34 14.80
N PHE A 416 4.51 -1.34 13.97
CA PHE A 416 3.67 -1.83 12.87
C PHE A 416 3.22 -3.26 13.13
N GLU A 417 1.91 -3.51 13.00
CA GLU A 417 1.32 -4.84 13.19
C GLU A 417 1.70 -5.79 12.06
N PHE A 418 1.96 -5.25 10.88
CA PHE A 418 2.33 -5.99 9.69
C PHE A 418 3.83 -5.95 9.42
N ASP A 419 4.33 -6.95 8.71
CA ASP A 419 5.70 -7.02 8.22
C ASP A 419 5.86 -6.45 6.79
N THR A 420 7.09 -6.50 6.26
CA THR A 420 7.38 -6.00 4.91
C THR A 420 6.76 -6.85 3.80
N ASN A 421 6.35 -8.09 4.07
CA ASN A 421 5.69 -8.97 3.09
C ASN A 421 4.32 -8.42 2.70
N LEU A 422 3.60 -7.76 3.62
CA LEU A 422 2.35 -7.07 3.27
C LEU A 422 2.59 -5.97 2.23
N LEU A 423 3.64 -5.16 2.41
CA LEU A 423 3.98 -4.06 1.50
C LEU A 423 4.37 -4.59 0.11
N ILE A 424 5.15 -5.67 0.06
CA ILE A 424 5.52 -6.36 -1.20
C ILE A 424 4.26 -6.92 -1.89
N THR A 425 3.36 -7.54 -1.12
CA THR A 425 2.08 -8.08 -1.63
C THR A 425 1.19 -6.98 -2.20
N LEU A 426 1.12 -5.82 -1.55
CA LEU A 426 0.41 -4.64 -2.04
C LEU A 426 1.03 -4.09 -3.32
N PHE A 427 2.37 -4.04 -3.40
CA PHE A 427 3.07 -3.66 -4.62
C PHE A 427 2.64 -4.57 -5.78
N GLU A 428 2.76 -5.89 -5.64
CA GLU A 428 2.42 -6.85 -6.70
C GLU A 428 0.96 -6.72 -7.12
N HIS A 429 0.03 -6.79 -6.16
CA HIS A 429 -1.40 -6.73 -6.46
C HIS A 429 -1.86 -5.40 -7.04
N SER A 430 -1.09 -4.32 -6.87
CA SER A 430 -1.38 -3.05 -7.52
C SER A 430 -1.05 -3.04 -9.03
N TYR A 431 -0.13 -3.89 -9.49
CA TYR A 431 0.24 -4.00 -10.91
C TYR A 431 -0.49 -5.15 -11.62
N PHE A 432 -0.62 -6.30 -10.96
CA PHE A 432 -1.27 -7.49 -11.51
C PHE A 432 -1.96 -8.24 -10.37
N SER A 433 -3.19 -8.69 -10.62
CA SER A 433 -3.94 -9.35 -9.56
C SER A 433 -5.02 -10.25 -10.14
N GLN A 434 -5.45 -11.21 -9.32
CA GLN A 434 -6.70 -11.93 -9.51
C GLN A 434 -7.88 -11.23 -8.86
N TYR A 435 -7.64 -10.12 -8.14
CA TYR A 435 -8.63 -9.35 -7.42
C TYR A 435 -8.92 -8.02 -8.13
N GLY A 436 -10.14 -7.50 -7.96
CA GLY A 436 -10.58 -6.26 -8.59
C GLY A 436 -10.27 -4.98 -7.80
N THR A 437 -9.58 -5.07 -6.66
CA THR A 437 -9.36 -3.93 -5.74
C THR A 437 -8.66 -2.75 -6.43
N PHE A 438 -7.59 -3.01 -7.18
CA PHE A 438 -6.79 -1.98 -7.85
C PHE A 438 -7.14 -1.78 -9.34
N LEU A 439 -8.31 -2.25 -9.79
CA LEU A 439 -8.77 -2.05 -11.17
C LEU A 439 -9.46 -0.69 -11.37
N GLY A 440 -9.29 -0.11 -12.56
CA GLY A 440 -9.83 1.20 -12.93
C GLY A 440 -8.99 2.36 -12.40
N ASP A 441 -9.35 3.57 -12.81
CA ASP A 441 -8.65 4.79 -12.38
C ASP A 441 -9.43 5.60 -11.33
N CYS A 442 -10.71 5.30 -11.14
CA CYS A 442 -11.55 5.92 -10.12
C CYS A 442 -12.81 5.09 -9.82
N GLU A 443 -13.53 5.46 -8.76
CA GLU A 443 -14.78 4.79 -8.36
C GLU A 443 -15.82 4.75 -9.50
N LYS A 444 -15.98 5.86 -10.24
CA LYS A 444 -16.89 5.97 -11.39
C LYS A 444 -16.70 4.84 -12.40
N GLU A 445 -15.45 4.62 -12.83
CA GLU A 445 -15.10 3.57 -13.78
C GLU A 445 -15.34 2.17 -13.19
N ARG A 446 -15.00 1.98 -11.91
CA ARG A 446 -15.23 0.71 -11.19
C ARG A 446 -16.71 0.36 -11.13
N VAL A 447 -17.59 1.35 -10.91
CA VAL A 447 -19.06 1.17 -10.97
C VAL A 447 -19.50 0.82 -12.40
N GLN A 448 -19.05 1.55 -13.41
CA GLN A 448 -19.41 1.31 -14.82
C GLN A 448 -19.00 -0.09 -15.30
N MET A 449 -17.83 -0.57 -14.88
CA MET A 449 -17.34 -1.92 -15.17
C MET A 449 -17.97 -3.01 -14.29
N LYS A 450 -18.77 -2.62 -13.28
CA LYS A 450 -19.37 -3.50 -12.26
C LYS A 450 -18.33 -4.31 -11.48
N VAL A 451 -17.16 -3.72 -11.19
CA VAL A 451 -16.05 -4.36 -10.45
C VAL A 451 -16.56 -4.94 -9.13
N PHE A 452 -17.25 -4.13 -8.32
CA PHE A 452 -17.79 -4.52 -7.02
C PHE A 452 -18.74 -5.73 -7.04
N LYS A 453 -19.31 -6.07 -8.20
CA LYS A 453 -20.26 -7.20 -8.37
C LYS A 453 -19.68 -8.37 -9.15
N ARG A 454 -18.64 -8.15 -9.95
CA ARG A 454 -18.11 -9.13 -10.91
C ARG A 454 -16.71 -9.63 -10.57
N THR A 455 -16.06 -9.07 -9.55
CA THR A 455 -14.72 -9.46 -9.14
C THR A 455 -14.69 -9.68 -7.62
N THR A 456 -13.62 -10.29 -7.12
CA THR A 456 -13.39 -10.46 -5.68
C THR A 456 -12.45 -9.38 -5.16
N SER A 457 -12.69 -8.86 -3.95
CA SER A 457 -11.78 -7.91 -3.29
C SER A 457 -10.54 -8.61 -2.74
N LEU A 458 -9.38 -7.96 -2.89
CA LEU A 458 -8.13 -8.38 -2.24
C LEU A 458 -8.29 -8.38 -0.71
N TRP A 459 -9.03 -7.43 -0.14
CA TRP A 459 -9.23 -7.37 1.31
C TRP A 459 -10.00 -8.58 1.84
N SER A 460 -11.00 -9.07 1.08
CA SER A 460 -11.71 -10.32 1.40
C SER A 460 -10.78 -11.53 1.46
N HIS A 461 -9.71 -11.53 0.65
CA HIS A 461 -8.70 -12.58 0.70
C HIS A 461 -7.74 -12.40 1.87
N LEU A 462 -7.12 -11.22 1.97
CA LEU A 462 -6.08 -10.95 2.96
C LEU A 462 -6.60 -11.03 4.39
N ASN A 463 -7.88 -10.69 4.62
CA ASN A 463 -8.47 -10.67 5.95
C ASN A 463 -8.90 -12.05 6.47
N ARG A 464 -8.67 -13.12 5.71
CA ARG A 464 -8.86 -14.49 6.17
C ARG A 464 -7.88 -14.80 7.31
N PRO A 465 -8.31 -15.44 8.42
CA PRO A 465 -7.46 -15.67 9.59
C PRO A 465 -6.12 -16.38 9.30
N GLU A 466 -6.11 -17.31 8.35
CA GLU A 466 -4.95 -18.06 7.90
C GLU A 466 -3.99 -17.24 7.05
N ILE A 467 -4.50 -16.22 6.34
CA ILE A 467 -3.70 -15.32 5.50
C ILE A 467 -3.16 -14.15 6.33
N ILE A 468 -3.98 -13.52 7.20
CA ILE A 468 -3.52 -12.43 8.07
C ILE A 468 -2.24 -12.82 8.82
N LYS A 469 -2.21 -14.03 9.39
CA LYS A 469 -1.09 -14.53 10.20
C LYS A 469 0.25 -14.51 9.47
N THR A 470 0.27 -14.62 8.14
CA THR A 470 1.50 -14.62 7.35
C THR A 470 2.09 -13.22 7.17
N PHE A 471 1.35 -12.18 7.53
CA PHE A 471 1.76 -10.79 7.42
C PHE A 471 2.00 -10.14 8.78
N LEU A 472 1.76 -10.84 9.89
CA LEU A 472 1.90 -10.25 11.22
C LEU A 472 3.37 -10.16 11.61
N ASN A 473 3.76 -8.96 12.03
CA ASN A 473 5.05 -8.71 12.63
C ASN A 473 5.07 -9.25 14.07
N PRO A 474 5.92 -10.23 14.39
CA PRO A 474 5.96 -10.80 15.74
C PRO A 474 6.44 -9.79 16.80
N MET A 475 7.23 -8.79 16.40
CA MET A 475 7.77 -7.70 17.24
C MET A 475 6.76 -6.58 17.50
N TYR A 476 5.55 -6.65 16.94
CA TYR A 476 4.57 -5.60 17.11
C TYR A 476 4.18 -5.42 18.57
N GLU A 477 4.30 -4.18 19.03
CA GLU A 477 3.79 -3.69 20.30
C GLU A 477 2.92 -2.46 20.01
N PRO A 478 1.63 -2.44 20.43
CA PRO A 478 0.77 -1.29 20.24
C PRO A 478 1.40 0.00 20.76
N ASN A 479 1.80 0.88 19.85
CA ASN A 479 2.45 2.15 20.16
C ASN A 479 1.51 3.32 19.87
N PRO A 480 0.86 3.93 20.88
CA PRO A 480 -0.05 5.04 20.67
C PRO A 480 0.68 6.36 20.32
N ALA A 481 1.99 6.44 20.51
CA ALA A 481 2.75 7.66 20.27
C ALA A 481 2.88 7.97 18.77
N ILE A 482 3.07 9.25 18.46
CA ILE A 482 3.43 9.72 17.12
C ILE A 482 4.85 9.28 16.81
N ILE A 483 5.09 8.78 15.59
CA ILE A 483 6.41 8.33 15.15
C ILE A 483 7.07 9.38 14.25
N TRP A 484 8.09 10.06 14.76
CA TRP A 484 8.82 11.10 14.02
C TRP A 484 10.07 10.53 13.35
N PRO A 485 10.03 10.20 12.04
CA PRO A 485 11.17 9.59 11.38
C PRO A 485 12.33 10.58 11.21
N SER A 486 13.55 10.05 11.28
CA SER A 486 14.72 10.74 10.75
C SER A 486 14.65 10.76 9.23
N VAL A 487 14.70 11.96 8.66
CA VAL A 487 14.76 12.19 7.20
C VAL A 487 16.18 12.52 6.74
N ALA A 488 17.19 12.26 7.56
CA ALA A 488 18.59 12.37 7.15
C ALA A 488 18.91 11.31 6.08
N PRO A 489 19.71 11.61 5.04
CA PRO A 489 20.01 10.63 3.98
C PRO A 489 20.58 9.32 4.52
N VAL A 490 21.41 9.38 5.57
CA VAL A 490 22.02 8.20 6.23
C VAL A 490 21.01 7.31 6.96
N SER A 491 19.82 7.83 7.27
CA SER A 491 18.75 7.09 7.94
C SER A 491 17.83 6.36 6.97
N LEU A 492 18.01 6.55 5.66
CA LEU A 492 17.24 5.88 4.62
C LEU A 492 18.03 4.69 4.09
N VAL A 493 17.36 3.54 3.98
CA VAL A 493 17.96 2.28 3.55
C VAL A 493 17.33 1.81 2.24
N LEU A 494 18.12 1.12 1.41
CA LEU A 494 17.57 0.48 0.22
C LEU A 494 16.62 -0.65 0.64
N TRP A 495 15.42 -0.69 0.06
CA TRP A 495 14.47 -1.77 0.30
C TRP A 495 14.89 -3.05 -0.44
N SER A 496 15.90 -3.74 0.10
CA SER A 496 16.50 -4.95 -0.47
C SER A 496 15.47 -6.05 -0.73
N ASP A 497 14.52 -6.23 0.21
CA ASP A 497 13.48 -7.27 0.16
C ASP A 497 12.55 -7.10 -1.05
N LEU A 498 12.46 -5.90 -1.62
CA LEU A 498 11.73 -5.65 -2.87
C LEU A 498 12.66 -5.56 -4.07
N TYR A 499 13.63 -4.64 -4.05
CA TYR A 499 14.41 -4.27 -5.24
C TYR A 499 15.51 -5.26 -5.61
N LEU A 500 15.97 -6.08 -4.66
CA LEU A 500 17.04 -7.07 -4.86
C LEU A 500 16.55 -8.51 -4.73
N ARG A 501 15.24 -8.73 -4.57
CA ARG A 501 14.64 -10.06 -4.30
C ARG A 501 14.83 -11.10 -5.39
N TRP A 502 15.08 -10.65 -6.62
CA TRP A 502 15.34 -11.49 -7.79
C TRP A 502 16.81 -11.41 -8.27
N VAL A 503 17.67 -10.76 -7.48
CA VAL A 503 19.08 -10.54 -7.80
C VAL A 503 19.99 -11.17 -6.76
N LEU A 504 19.63 -11.07 -5.48
CA LEU A 504 20.37 -11.64 -4.36
C LEU A 504 19.61 -12.78 -3.70
N ASP A 505 20.33 -13.84 -3.32
CA ASP A 505 19.76 -14.89 -2.47
C ASP A 505 19.58 -14.37 -1.04
N GLN A 506 18.32 -14.19 -0.65
CA GLN A 506 17.92 -13.71 0.67
C GLN A 506 17.60 -14.84 1.65
N THR A 507 17.99 -16.09 1.36
CA THR A 507 17.72 -17.25 2.23
C THR A 507 18.24 -17.06 3.65
N GLN A 508 19.45 -16.51 3.84
CA GLN A 508 19.99 -16.26 5.17
C GLN A 508 19.19 -15.22 5.96
N GLN A 509 18.75 -14.14 5.31
CA GLN A 509 17.94 -13.09 5.94
C GLN A 509 16.57 -13.64 6.35
N ARG A 510 15.95 -14.47 5.50
CA ARG A 510 14.69 -15.17 5.82
C ARG A 510 14.85 -16.14 7.00
N ASN A 511 15.94 -16.90 7.04
CA ASN A 511 16.23 -17.79 8.16
C ASN A 511 16.38 -17.02 9.48
N MET A 512 17.05 -15.86 9.45
CA MET A 512 17.20 -14.98 10.61
C MET A 512 15.83 -14.43 11.08
N GLN A 513 14.98 -13.98 10.14
CA GLN A 513 13.63 -13.52 10.47
C GLN A 513 12.78 -14.64 11.08
N GLN A 514 12.88 -15.87 10.56
CA GLN A 514 12.18 -17.02 11.13
C GLN A 514 12.66 -17.34 12.55
N GLN A 515 13.98 -17.29 12.80
CA GLN A 515 14.53 -17.47 14.14
C GLN A 515 14.01 -16.41 15.12
N ILE A 516 13.96 -15.14 14.70
CA ILE A 516 13.38 -14.05 15.50
C ILE A 516 11.91 -14.36 15.82
N TYR A 517 11.13 -14.78 14.82
CA TYR A 517 9.73 -15.16 14.99
C TYR A 517 9.56 -16.29 16.03
N ASP A 518 10.37 -17.35 15.92
CA ASP A 518 10.33 -18.50 16.81
C ASP A 518 10.69 -18.10 18.25
N LEU A 519 11.72 -17.26 18.43
CA LEU A 519 12.16 -16.76 19.74
C LEU A 519 11.07 -15.94 20.44
N ILE A 520 10.42 -15.02 19.71
CA ILE A 520 9.37 -14.17 20.28
C ILE A 520 8.15 -14.99 20.68
N ASN A 521 7.76 -15.96 19.84
CA ASN A 521 6.65 -16.84 20.17
C ASN A 521 6.96 -17.71 21.38
N HIS A 522 8.18 -18.24 21.47
CA HIS A 522 8.63 -18.96 22.65
C HIS A 522 8.59 -18.08 23.91
N GLU A 523 9.02 -16.82 23.82
CA GLU A 523 8.90 -15.86 24.91
C GLU A 523 7.45 -15.61 25.32
N LYS A 524 6.54 -15.41 24.36
CA LYS A 524 5.09 -15.24 24.61
C LYS A 524 4.49 -16.45 25.32
N GLU A 525 4.85 -17.66 24.91
CA GLU A 525 4.44 -18.90 25.56
C GLU A 525 4.94 -18.98 27.00
N LEU A 526 6.23 -18.68 27.22
CA LEU A 526 6.83 -18.66 28.57
C LEU A 526 6.14 -17.63 29.47
N ARG A 527 5.88 -16.40 28.99
CA ARG A 527 5.14 -15.37 29.73
C ARG A 527 3.73 -15.84 30.12
N SER A 528 3.02 -16.49 29.19
CA SER A 528 1.69 -17.08 29.46
C SER A 528 1.75 -18.17 30.53
N LYS A 529 2.76 -19.05 30.46
CA LYS A 529 3.00 -20.09 31.46
C LYS A 529 3.31 -19.51 32.83
N THR A 530 4.14 -18.48 32.91
CA THR A 530 4.44 -17.76 34.17
C THR A 530 3.19 -17.14 34.77
N LEU A 531 2.31 -16.52 33.97
CA LEU A 531 1.04 -15.96 34.45
C LEU A 531 0.12 -17.05 35.03
N LYS A 532 0.00 -18.19 34.35
CA LYS A 532 -0.79 -19.33 34.84
C LYS A 532 -0.24 -19.88 36.16
N LEU A 533 1.08 -20.07 36.26
CA LEU A 533 1.73 -20.56 37.48
C LEU A 533 1.59 -19.56 38.64
N ARG A 534 1.72 -18.26 38.38
CA ARG A 534 1.48 -17.22 39.40
C ARG A 534 0.05 -17.25 39.94
N LYS A 535 -0.93 -17.43 39.05
CA LYS A 535 -2.33 -17.57 39.45
C LYS A 535 -2.54 -18.82 40.32
N GLN A 536 -2.00 -19.97 39.90
CA GLN A 536 -2.07 -21.21 40.68
C GLN A 536 -1.41 -21.07 42.06
N LEU A 537 -0.27 -20.38 42.14
CA LEU A 537 0.40 -20.13 43.41
C LEU A 537 -0.46 -19.27 44.35
N LEU A 538 -1.12 -18.23 43.84
CA LEU A 538 -2.03 -17.39 44.62
C LEU A 538 -3.25 -18.19 45.12
N ASP A 539 -3.82 -19.04 44.27
CA ASP A 539 -4.96 -19.89 44.64
C ASP A 539 -4.57 -20.88 45.76
N LEU A 540 -3.41 -21.55 45.62
CA LEU A 540 -2.87 -22.45 46.64
C LEU A 540 -2.50 -21.74 47.96
N GLN A 541 -1.95 -20.52 47.89
CA GLN A 541 -1.68 -19.73 49.09
C GLN A 541 -2.96 -19.36 49.84
N LYS A 542 -4.04 -19.06 49.11
CA LYS A 542 -5.34 -18.77 49.71
C LYS A 542 -5.93 -20.01 50.39
N GLU A 543 -5.89 -21.16 49.72
CA GLU A 543 -6.33 -22.44 50.28
C GLU A 543 -5.53 -22.82 51.54
N TYR A 544 -4.21 -22.65 51.51
CA TYR A 544 -3.36 -22.87 52.69
C TYR A 544 -3.74 -21.94 53.86
N GLN A 545 -4.02 -20.66 53.60
CA GLN A 545 -4.45 -19.73 54.65
C GLN A 545 -5.83 -20.08 55.23
N GLU A 546 -6.75 -20.61 54.41
CA GLU A 546 -8.04 -21.09 54.88
C GLU A 546 -7.90 -22.34 55.75
N LEU A 547 -7.04 -23.28 55.37
CA LEU A 547 -6.71 -24.47 56.17
C LEU A 547 -6.07 -24.11 57.51
N VAL A 548 -5.10 -23.19 57.52
CA VAL A 548 -4.46 -22.73 58.77
C VAL A 548 -5.46 -22.02 59.69
N LYS A 549 -6.44 -21.28 59.14
CA LYS A 549 -7.51 -20.69 59.96
C LYS A 549 -8.39 -21.78 60.59
N LEU A 550 -8.81 -22.76 59.81
CA LEU A 550 -9.61 -23.89 60.31
C LEU A 550 -8.87 -24.66 61.41
N GLU A 551 -7.57 -24.90 61.25
CA GLU A 551 -6.73 -25.60 62.24
C GLU A 551 -6.57 -24.78 63.54
N ASN A 552 -6.46 -23.45 63.44
CA ASN A 552 -6.44 -22.57 64.62
C ASN A 552 -7.81 -22.50 65.31
N ASP A 553 -8.91 -22.43 64.56
CA ASP A 553 -10.28 -22.42 65.10
C ASP A 553 -10.63 -23.77 65.78
N GLU A 554 -10.11 -24.91 65.30
CA GLU A 554 -10.23 -26.20 65.97
C GLU A 554 -9.40 -26.28 67.27
N ASN A 555 -8.20 -25.72 67.29
CA ASN A 555 -7.35 -25.67 68.48
C ASN A 555 -7.91 -24.74 69.58
N ASP A 556 -8.51 -23.60 69.20
CA ASP A 556 -9.16 -22.70 70.16
C ASP A 556 -10.42 -23.33 70.78
N ASN A 557 -11.21 -24.09 70.00
CA ASN A 557 -12.37 -24.82 70.54
C ASN A 557 -11.98 -25.97 71.48
N ASN A 558 -10.82 -26.63 71.25
CA ASN A 558 -10.33 -27.67 72.15
C ASN A 558 -9.75 -27.11 73.48
N ASN A 559 -9.31 -25.84 73.50
CA ASN A 559 -8.82 -25.19 74.73
C ASN A 559 -9.94 -24.65 75.64
N VAL A 560 -11.13 -24.37 75.10
CA VAL A 560 -12.30 -23.92 75.89
C VAL A 560 -13.01 -25.08 76.61
N GLY A 561 -12.74 -26.34 76.23
CA GLY A 561 -13.24 -27.54 76.92
C GLY A 561 -12.48 -27.95 78.19
N SER A 562 -11.42 -27.22 78.59
CA SER A 562 -10.52 -27.58 79.70
C SER A 562 -10.62 -26.65 80.92
N SER A 563 -11.62 -25.78 80.98
CA SER A 563 -11.88 -24.89 82.12
C SER A 563 -13.36 -24.96 82.52
N GLY A 564 -13.74 -26.04 83.21
CA GLY A 564 -15.03 -26.17 83.87
C GLY A 564 -14.83 -26.96 85.16
N ASP A 565 -15.11 -26.27 86.27
CA ASP A 565 -15.41 -26.77 87.62
C ASP A 565 -14.23 -27.27 88.49
N VAL A 566 -13.68 -26.34 89.28
CA VAL A 566 -13.25 -26.64 90.66
C VAL A 566 -14.02 -25.69 91.57
N ASP A 567 -14.98 -26.25 92.30
CA ASP A 567 -15.72 -25.63 93.40
C ASP A 567 -14.77 -25.26 94.55
N ASP A 568 -14.87 -24.03 95.06
CA ASP A 568 -14.32 -23.60 96.35
C ASP A 568 -15.44 -23.60 97.39
N ASP A 569 -15.39 -24.57 98.32
CA ASP A 569 -16.04 -24.53 99.63
C ASP A 569 -15.07 -23.83 100.62
N ASP A 570 -15.46 -22.65 101.13
CA ASP A 570 -15.43 -22.22 102.55
C ASP A 570 -15.73 -20.71 102.73
#